data_AF-A0A1V4UUV8-F1
#
_entry.id   AF-A0A1V4UUV8-F1
#
_cell.length_a   1.000
_cell.length_b   1.000
_cell.length_c   1.000
_cell.angle_alpha   90.00
_cell.angle_beta   90.00
_cell.angle_gamma   90.00
#
_symmetry.space_group_name_H-M   'P 1'
#
loop_
_entity.id
_entity.type
_entity.pdbx_description
1 polymer ?
#
loop_
_entity_poly.entity_id
_entity_poly.type
_entity_poly.pdbx_seq_one_letter_code
_entity_poly.pdbx_strand_id
1 'polypeptide(L)'
;MRHAAVISLDILQATLIDAYNAVLSYGLFRGLNLRKLEFPEPFKHDHPPVQELSDIDPGPSSQGEKFADWVYENLGSWRFILAQSILVAVWVLLNATAYMQAWDPYPFIFMNLIFSLQSAYTASLILMSQNRQDRLKAHNDYLMNIRAEEESKAVLDNFAAQNRALEEIYRELLALKSKMENVE
;
A
#
# COMPACT_ATOMS: atom_id res chain seq x y z
N MET A 1 26.92 -38.33 -6.26
CA MET A 1 27.24 -37.16 -5.40
C MET A 1 26.09 -36.69 -4.51
N ARG A 2 24.81 -36.78 -4.92
CA ARG A 2 23.67 -36.37 -4.05
C ARG A 2 23.46 -37.22 -2.79
N HIS A 3 23.80 -38.51 -2.80
CA HIS A 3 23.63 -39.39 -1.63
C HIS A 3 24.61 -39.11 -0.47
N ALA A 4 25.82 -38.60 -0.73
CA ALA A 4 26.79 -38.30 0.32
C ALA A 4 26.45 -37.04 1.12
N ALA A 5 25.78 -36.06 0.48
CA ALA A 5 25.38 -34.80 1.11
C ALA A 5 24.20 -34.97 2.09
N VAL A 6 23.27 -35.89 1.79
CA VAL A 6 22.10 -36.18 2.66
C VAL A 6 22.55 -36.88 3.95
N ILE A 7 23.44 -37.87 3.84
CA ILE A 7 24.00 -38.58 5.00
C ILE A 7 24.78 -37.64 5.94
N SER A 8 25.51 -36.67 5.38
CA SER A 8 26.20 -35.66 6.18
C SER A 8 25.25 -34.73 6.94
N LEU A 9 24.07 -34.43 6.39
CA LEU A 9 23.09 -33.55 7.02
C LEU A 9 22.35 -34.26 8.16
N ASP A 10 21.99 -35.53 7.98
CA ASP A 10 21.34 -36.35 9.01
C ASP A 10 22.26 -36.59 10.21
N ILE A 11 23.56 -36.84 9.95
CA ILE A 11 24.57 -37.02 11.02
C ILE A 11 24.78 -35.71 11.78
N LEU A 12 24.82 -34.56 11.09
CA LEU A 12 24.92 -33.25 11.72
C LEU A 12 23.67 -32.91 12.55
N GLN A 13 22.47 -33.26 12.07
CA GLN A 13 21.24 -33.07 12.85
C GLN A 13 21.20 -33.98 14.09
N ALA A 14 21.58 -35.25 13.96
CA ALA A 14 21.60 -36.18 15.08
C ALA A 14 22.60 -35.76 16.18
N THR A 15 23.80 -35.31 15.80
CA THR A 15 24.78 -34.80 16.76
C THR A 15 24.37 -33.48 17.41
N LEU A 16 23.66 -32.59 16.68
CA LEU A 16 23.07 -31.38 17.25
C LEU A 16 21.98 -31.69 18.27
N ILE A 17 21.13 -32.69 17.98
CA ILE A 17 20.07 -33.15 18.88
C ILE A 17 20.67 -33.80 20.13
N ASP A 18 21.70 -34.63 19.98
CA ASP A 18 22.39 -35.24 21.13
C ASP A 18 23.13 -34.21 21.98
N ALA A 19 23.76 -33.21 21.37
CA ALA A 19 24.39 -32.10 22.10
C ALA A 19 23.34 -31.28 22.89
N TYR A 20 22.19 -31.00 22.27
CA TYR A 20 21.07 -30.32 22.92
C TYR A 20 20.52 -31.14 24.11
N ASN A 21 20.31 -32.44 23.92
CA ASN A 21 19.83 -33.34 24.97
C ASN A 21 20.85 -33.51 26.10
N ALA A 22 22.15 -33.55 25.79
CA ALA A 22 23.21 -33.59 26.79
C ALA A 22 23.24 -32.31 27.63
N VAL A 23 23.15 -31.13 27.00
CA VAL A 23 23.10 -29.83 27.69
C VAL A 23 21.87 -29.72 28.61
N LEU A 24 20.71 -30.24 28.19
CA LEU A 24 19.52 -30.35 29.04
C LEU A 24 19.70 -31.34 30.20
N SER A 25 20.39 -32.47 29.98
CA SER A 25 20.64 -33.51 30.98
C SER A 25 21.60 -33.06 32.10
N TYR A 26 22.52 -32.14 31.84
CA TYR A 26 23.46 -31.63 32.84
C TYR A 26 22.81 -30.78 33.94
N GLY A 27 21.50 -30.50 33.86
CA GLY A 27 20.79 -29.77 34.90
C GLY A 27 21.22 -28.31 35.06
N LEU A 28 22.08 -27.80 34.16
CA LEU A 28 22.56 -26.42 34.11
C LEU A 28 21.39 -25.41 34.03
N PHE A 29 20.24 -25.87 33.51
CA PHE A 29 19.00 -25.09 33.35
C PHE A 29 17.88 -25.48 34.33
N ARG A 30 18.11 -26.44 35.25
CA ARG A 30 17.07 -27.01 36.14
C ARG A 30 16.55 -26.04 37.21
N GLY A 31 17.14 -24.84 37.31
CA GLY A 31 16.71 -23.74 38.17
C GLY A 31 16.25 -22.48 37.43
N LEU A 32 16.31 -22.43 36.10
CA LEU A 32 15.86 -21.27 35.33
C LEU A 32 14.35 -21.32 35.18
N ASN A 33 13.65 -20.55 36.02
CA ASN A 33 12.20 -20.46 36.02
C ASN A 33 11.71 -19.52 34.90
N LEU A 34 11.84 -19.96 33.64
CA LEU A 34 11.45 -19.21 32.42
C LEU A 34 9.93 -18.93 32.30
N ARG A 35 9.13 -19.24 33.32
CA ARG A 35 7.68 -19.06 33.35
C ARG A 35 7.21 -17.61 33.43
N LYS A 36 8.13 -16.66 33.60
CA LYS A 36 7.84 -15.24 33.85
C LYS A 36 7.95 -14.33 32.62
N LEU A 37 8.12 -14.92 31.44
CA LEU A 37 8.19 -14.19 30.17
C LEU A 37 6.78 -13.98 29.62
N GLU A 38 6.15 -12.89 30.06
CA GLU A 38 4.89 -12.43 29.49
C GLU A 38 5.17 -11.68 28.18
N PHE A 39 4.95 -12.35 27.06
CA PHE A 39 4.90 -11.69 25.76
C PHE A 39 3.49 -11.15 25.53
N PRO A 40 3.35 -9.94 24.98
CA PRO A 40 2.05 -9.43 24.53
C PRO A 40 1.48 -10.38 23.47
N GLU A 41 0.16 -10.49 23.41
CA GLU A 41 -0.47 -11.34 22.42
C GLU A 41 -0.02 -10.94 21.00
N PRO A 42 0.19 -11.91 20.09
CA PRO A 42 0.52 -11.62 18.70
C PRO A 42 -0.52 -10.66 18.12
N PHE A 43 -0.06 -9.58 17.48
CA PHE A 43 -0.96 -8.65 16.82
C PHE A 43 -1.81 -9.40 15.78
N LYS A 44 -3.11 -9.52 16.06
CA LYS A 44 -4.05 -10.09 15.09
C LYS A 44 -4.37 -8.99 14.09
N HIS A 45 -3.95 -9.21 12.84
CA HIS A 45 -4.40 -8.38 11.73
C HIS A 45 -5.88 -8.66 11.46
N ASP A 46 -6.75 -7.95 12.19
CA ASP A 46 -8.17 -7.92 11.90
C ASP A 46 -8.38 -6.93 10.76
N HIS A 47 -8.67 -7.46 9.57
CA HIS A 47 -9.01 -6.64 8.42
C HIS A 47 -10.51 -6.41 8.50
N PRO A 48 -10.98 -5.17 8.70
CA PRO A 48 -12.40 -4.90 8.54
C PRO A 48 -12.81 -5.37 7.13
N PRO A 49 -14.05 -5.87 6.95
CA PRO A 49 -14.55 -6.23 5.63
C PRO A 49 -14.33 -5.06 4.69
N VAL A 50 -13.97 -5.37 3.44
CA VAL A 50 -13.74 -4.36 2.38
C VAL A 50 -14.94 -3.42 2.39
N GLN A 51 -14.74 -2.18 2.87
CA GLN A 51 -15.79 -1.17 2.82
C GLN A 51 -16.02 -0.85 1.35
N GLU A 52 -17.24 -1.08 0.89
CA GLU A 52 -17.62 -0.71 -0.46
C GLU A 52 -17.56 0.82 -0.56
N LEU A 53 -16.94 1.35 -1.63
CA LEU A 53 -16.82 2.79 -1.84
C LEU A 53 -18.18 3.53 -1.77
N SER A 54 -19.28 2.81 -2.02
CA SER A 54 -20.66 3.30 -1.96
C SER A 54 -21.09 3.79 -0.58
N ASP A 55 -20.50 3.29 0.50
CA ASP A 55 -20.84 3.70 1.86
C ASP A 55 -20.26 5.09 2.21
N ILE A 56 -19.22 5.50 1.48
CA ILE A 56 -18.44 6.73 1.72
C ILE A 56 -18.83 7.81 0.71
N ASP A 57 -19.04 7.42 -0.54
CA ASP A 57 -19.55 8.30 -1.60
C ASP A 57 -20.67 7.58 -2.37
N PRO A 58 -21.94 8.03 -2.25
CA PRO A 58 -23.06 7.47 -3.01
C PRO A 58 -22.93 7.72 -4.53
N GLY A 59 -21.88 8.41 -4.96
CA GLY A 59 -21.57 8.70 -6.34
C GLY A 59 -22.22 10.01 -6.81
N PRO A 60 -22.04 10.36 -8.08
CA PRO A 60 -22.56 11.61 -8.64
C PRO A 60 -24.07 11.69 -8.50
N SER A 61 -24.53 12.66 -7.72
CA SER A 61 -25.95 12.88 -7.41
C SER A 61 -26.65 13.69 -8.52
N SER A 62 -25.89 14.55 -9.20
CA SER A 62 -26.36 15.42 -10.27
C SER A 62 -25.98 14.90 -11.67
N GLN A 63 -26.82 15.18 -12.68
CA GLN A 63 -26.51 14.85 -14.07
C GLN A 63 -25.22 15.53 -14.56
N GLY A 64 -24.92 16.73 -14.04
CA GLY A 64 -23.67 17.44 -14.35
C GLY A 64 -22.43 16.75 -13.80
N GLU A 65 -22.51 16.17 -12.59
CA GLU A 65 -21.43 15.40 -11.98
C GLU A 65 -21.19 14.10 -12.76
N LYS A 66 -22.27 13.39 -13.14
CA LYS A 66 -22.18 12.18 -13.98
C LYS A 66 -21.49 12.45 -15.31
N PHE A 67 -21.83 13.59 -15.93
CA PHE A 67 -21.20 14.00 -17.19
C PHE A 67 -19.73 14.38 -16.98
N ALA A 68 -19.40 15.13 -15.92
CA ALA A 68 -18.02 15.50 -15.60
C ALA A 68 -17.13 14.26 -15.38
N ASP A 69 -17.65 13.24 -14.68
CA ASP A 69 -16.94 11.98 -14.44
C ASP A 69 -16.70 11.21 -15.71
N TRP A 70 -17.75 11.05 -16.53
CA TRP A 70 -17.65 10.39 -17.83
C TRP A 70 -16.63 11.10 -18.70
N VAL A 71 -16.65 12.44 -18.72
CA VAL A 71 -15.68 13.25 -19.45
C VAL A 71 -14.26 13.00 -18.92
N TYR A 72 -14.04 13.03 -17.60
CA TYR A 72 -12.74 12.76 -16.98
C TYR A 72 -12.18 11.37 -17.35
N GLU A 73 -13.02 10.33 -17.29
CA GLU A 73 -12.62 8.96 -17.63
C GLU A 73 -12.31 8.79 -19.14
N ASN A 74 -13.03 9.52 -20.01
CA ASN A 74 -12.90 9.36 -21.47
C ASN A 74 -11.92 10.34 -22.14
N LEU A 75 -11.59 11.47 -21.52
CA LEU A 75 -10.65 12.49 -22.04
C LEU A 75 -9.24 11.92 -22.30
N GLY A 76 -8.83 10.86 -21.59
CA GLY A 76 -7.55 10.18 -21.80
C GLY A 76 -7.59 9.03 -22.82
N SER A 77 -8.75 8.75 -23.42
CA SER A 77 -8.91 7.62 -24.33
C SER A 77 -8.32 7.90 -25.70
N TRP A 78 -7.53 6.95 -26.22
CA TRP A 78 -6.98 7.01 -27.58
C TRP A 78 -8.04 7.20 -28.67
N ARG A 79 -9.25 6.67 -28.44
CA ARG A 79 -10.38 6.78 -29.38
C ARG A 79 -10.93 8.21 -29.47
N PHE A 80 -10.90 8.96 -28.37
CA PHE A 80 -11.36 10.35 -28.33
C PHE A 80 -10.44 11.26 -29.13
N ILE A 81 -9.12 11.10 -28.96
CA ILE A 81 -8.09 11.87 -29.69
C ILE A 81 -8.21 11.65 -31.20
N LEU A 82 -8.42 10.40 -31.64
CA LEU A 82 -8.62 10.07 -33.06
C LEU A 82 -9.90 10.70 -33.62
N ALA A 83 -11.01 10.60 -32.90
CA ALA A 83 -12.28 11.19 -33.32
C ALA A 83 -12.19 12.71 -33.49
N GLN A 84 -11.58 13.41 -32.53
CA GLN A 84 -11.38 14.86 -32.58
C GLN A 84 -10.45 15.25 -33.75
N SER A 85 -9.38 14.48 -33.98
CA SER A 85 -8.43 14.71 -35.07
C SER A 85 -9.09 14.54 -36.45
N ILE A 86 -9.95 13.52 -36.62
CA ILE A 86 -10.73 13.33 -37.85
C ILE A 86 -11.71 14.47 -38.06
N LEU A 87 -12.41 14.91 -37.01
CA LEU A 87 -13.35 16.04 -37.08
C LEU A 87 -12.65 17.32 -37.56
N VAL A 88 -11.48 17.63 -36.99
CA VAL A 88 -10.64 18.76 -37.41
C VAL A 88 -10.19 18.60 -38.86
N ALA A 89 -9.71 17.42 -39.23
CA ALA A 89 -9.25 17.16 -40.60
C ALA A 89 -10.39 17.33 -41.61
N VAL A 90 -11.58 16.83 -41.32
CA VAL A 90 -12.78 17.00 -42.15
C VAL A 90 -13.16 18.48 -42.26
N TRP A 91 -13.14 19.22 -41.15
CA TRP A 91 -13.45 20.65 -41.15
C TRP A 91 -12.48 21.46 -42.02
N VAL A 92 -11.17 21.19 -41.88
CA VAL A 92 -10.13 21.83 -42.70
C VAL A 92 -10.28 21.45 -44.17
N LEU A 93 -10.54 20.18 -44.49
CA LEU A 93 -10.75 19.72 -45.87
C LEU A 93 -11.98 20.36 -46.52
N LEU A 94 -13.10 20.46 -45.80
CA LEU A 94 -14.32 21.10 -46.30
C LEU A 94 -14.13 22.60 -46.56
N ASN A 95 -13.38 23.30 -45.69
CA ASN A 95 -13.08 24.72 -45.88
C ASN A 95 -12.02 24.95 -46.97
N ALA A 96 -10.98 24.12 -47.04
CA ALA A 96 -9.90 24.22 -48.02
C ALA A 96 -10.36 23.88 -49.44
N THR A 97 -11.32 22.97 -49.60
CA THR A 97 -11.90 22.63 -50.92
C THR A 97 -12.95 23.64 -51.40
N ALA A 98 -13.17 24.73 -50.65
CA ALA A 98 -14.12 25.81 -50.95
C ALA A 98 -15.54 25.32 -51.33
N TYR A 99 -15.90 24.10 -50.88
CA TYR A 99 -17.17 23.47 -51.23
C TYR A 99 -18.37 24.19 -50.61
N MET A 100 -18.16 24.82 -49.46
CA MET A 100 -19.02 25.85 -48.89
C MET A 100 -18.20 27.13 -48.80
N GLN A 101 -18.61 28.18 -49.51
CA GLN A 101 -17.98 29.51 -49.55
C GLN A 101 -17.16 29.81 -48.28
N ALA A 102 -15.82 29.88 -48.41
CA ALA A 102 -14.82 29.99 -47.33
C ALA A 102 -15.35 30.64 -46.04
N TRP A 103 -16.01 29.84 -45.19
CA TRP A 103 -16.78 30.36 -44.06
C TRP A 103 -15.84 30.73 -42.91
N ASP A 104 -14.67 30.10 -42.88
CA ASP A 104 -13.55 30.42 -42.00
C ASP A 104 -12.23 30.47 -42.81
N PRO A 105 -11.91 31.61 -43.46
CA PRO A 105 -10.66 31.78 -44.20
C PRO A 105 -9.44 31.68 -43.27
N TYR A 106 -8.30 31.28 -43.80
CA TYR A 106 -7.04 31.25 -43.04
C TYR A 106 -6.77 32.63 -42.42
N PRO A 107 -6.59 32.77 -41.09
CA PRO A 107 -6.19 31.77 -40.10
C PRO A 107 -7.32 31.30 -39.16
N PHE A 108 -8.32 30.56 -39.67
CA PHE A 108 -9.33 29.79 -38.92
C PHE A 108 -9.73 30.31 -37.53
N ILE A 109 -10.24 31.54 -37.46
CA ILE A 109 -10.47 32.27 -36.19
C ILE A 109 -11.59 31.61 -35.37
N PHE A 110 -12.63 31.12 -36.02
CA PHE A 110 -13.76 30.48 -35.34
C PHE A 110 -13.36 29.16 -34.71
N MET A 111 -12.60 28.32 -35.44
CA MET A 111 -12.04 27.09 -34.89
C MET A 111 -11.20 27.38 -33.64
N ASN A 112 -10.30 28.36 -33.73
CA ASN A 112 -9.42 28.71 -32.63
C ASN A 112 -10.20 29.17 -31.38
N LEU A 113 -11.27 29.96 -31.58
CA LEU A 113 -12.16 30.37 -30.50
C LEU A 113 -12.86 29.17 -29.84
N ILE A 114 -13.41 28.25 -30.64
CA ILE A 114 -14.10 27.06 -30.13
C ILE A 114 -13.13 26.17 -29.35
N PHE A 115 -11.92 25.92 -29.86
CA PHE A 115 -10.90 25.14 -29.16
C PHE A 115 -10.48 25.77 -27.83
N SER A 116 -10.33 27.09 -27.80
CA SER A 116 -10.01 27.82 -26.58
C SER A 116 -11.12 27.68 -25.52
N LEU A 117 -12.38 27.82 -25.93
CA LEU A 117 -13.53 27.61 -25.05
C LEU A 117 -13.65 26.14 -24.60
N GLN A 118 -13.43 25.20 -25.51
CA GLN A 118 -13.45 23.76 -25.22
C GLN A 118 -12.42 23.43 -24.14
N SER A 119 -11.20 23.96 -24.25
CA SER A 119 -10.13 23.75 -23.26
C SER A 119 -10.53 24.31 -21.89
N ALA A 120 -11.08 25.52 -21.84
CA ALA A 120 -11.53 26.13 -20.58
C ALA A 120 -12.66 25.34 -19.89
N TYR A 121 -13.64 24.88 -20.66
CA TYR A 121 -14.72 24.04 -20.15
C TYR A 121 -14.22 22.67 -19.68
N THR A 122 -13.33 22.04 -20.46
CA THR A 122 -12.69 20.78 -20.13
C THR A 122 -11.91 20.89 -18.82
N ALA A 123 -11.10 21.95 -18.65
CA ALA A 123 -10.37 22.20 -17.41
C ALA A 123 -11.32 22.33 -16.21
N SER A 124 -12.44 23.04 -16.37
CA SER A 124 -13.44 23.20 -15.31
C SER A 124 -14.10 21.87 -14.91
N LEU A 125 -14.44 21.03 -15.89
CA LEU A 125 -14.98 19.69 -15.63
C LEU A 125 -13.95 18.76 -14.98
N ILE A 126 -12.69 18.82 -15.43
CA ILE A 126 -11.60 18.05 -14.84
C ILE A 126 -11.44 18.44 -13.37
N LEU A 127 -11.41 19.74 -13.05
CA LEU A 127 -11.29 20.22 -11.67
C LEU A 127 -12.45 19.73 -10.79
N MET A 128 -13.66 19.67 -11.34
CA MET A 128 -14.84 19.18 -10.60
C MET A 128 -14.74 17.67 -10.29
N SER A 129 -14.30 16.86 -11.25
CA SER A 129 -14.05 15.43 -11.04
C SER A 129 -12.86 15.17 -10.11
N GLN A 130 -11.78 15.93 -10.27
CA GLN A 130 -10.58 15.86 -9.42
C GLN A 130 -10.90 16.15 -7.96
N ASN A 131 -11.64 17.23 -7.68
CA ASN A 131 -11.97 17.61 -6.30
C ASN A 131 -12.75 16.51 -5.54
N ARG A 132 -13.51 15.67 -6.26
CA ARG A 132 -14.18 14.51 -5.65
C ARG A 132 -13.22 13.34 -5.44
N GLN A 133 -12.42 12.99 -6.45
CA GLN A 133 -11.44 11.91 -6.33
C GLN A 133 -10.39 12.20 -5.24
N ASP A 134 -9.94 13.44 -5.12
CA ASP A 134 -8.97 13.86 -4.11
C ASP A 134 -9.54 13.73 -2.70
N ARG A 135 -10.83 14.06 -2.50
CA ARG A 135 -11.51 13.85 -1.21
C ARG A 135 -11.60 12.38 -0.84
N LEU A 136 -11.97 11.51 -1.79
CA LEU A 136 -12.03 10.06 -1.58
C LEU A 136 -10.66 9.49 -1.25
N LYS A 137 -9.64 9.91 -1.98
CA LYS A 137 -8.25 9.50 -1.77
C LYS A 137 -7.74 9.94 -0.40
N ALA A 138 -7.96 11.21 -0.02
CA ALA A 138 -7.55 11.73 1.28
C ALA A 138 -8.22 10.99 2.45
N HIS A 139 -9.49 10.59 2.30
CA HIS A 139 -10.17 9.78 3.29
C HIS A 139 -9.56 8.38 3.44
N ASN A 140 -9.27 7.71 2.33
CA ASN A 140 -8.62 6.40 2.36
C ASN A 140 -7.20 6.48 2.95
N ASP A 141 -6.42 7.49 2.55
CA ASP A 141 -5.08 7.74 3.07
C ASP A 141 -5.11 7.98 4.60
N TYR A 142 -6.12 8.71 5.09
CA TYR A 142 -6.33 8.90 6.53
C TYR A 142 -6.57 7.57 7.26
N LEU A 143 -7.48 6.73 6.75
CA LEU A 143 -7.77 5.42 7.34
C LEU A 143 -6.55 4.51 7.32
N MET A 144 -5.77 4.52 6.23
CA MET A 144 -4.54 3.75 6.12
C MET A 144 -3.49 4.23 7.15
N ASN A 145 -3.38 5.54 7.35
CA ASN A 145 -2.44 6.11 8.33
C ASN A 145 -2.78 5.71 9.77
N ILE A 146 -4.07 5.73 10.15
CA ILE A 146 -4.49 5.29 11.50
C ILE A 146 -4.14 3.81 11.71
N ARG A 147 -4.37 2.95 10.71
CA ARG A 147 -3.99 1.53 10.79
C ARG A 147 -2.49 1.34 10.93
N ALA A 148 -1.70 2.07 10.13
CA ALA A 148 -0.24 2.03 10.22
C ALA A 148 0.26 2.46 11.61
N GLU A 149 -0.41 3.43 12.24
CA GLU A 149 -0.10 3.86 13.61
C GLU A 149 -0.36 2.74 14.62
N GLU A 150 -1.49 2.02 14.52
CA GLU A 150 -1.83 0.88 15.38
C GLU A 150 -0.84 -0.28 15.22
N GLU A 151 -0.50 -0.63 13.98
CA GLU A 151 0.52 -1.64 13.68
C GLU A 151 1.88 -1.25 14.26
N SER A 152 2.27 0.03 14.12
CA SER A 152 3.51 0.53 14.70
C SER A 152 3.51 0.44 16.23
N LYS A 153 2.39 0.73 16.90
CA LYS A 153 2.27 0.58 18.36
C LYS A 153 2.41 -0.86 18.79
N ALA A 154 1.75 -1.79 18.11
CA ALA A 154 1.85 -3.21 18.42
C ALA A 154 3.27 -3.76 18.26
N VAL A 155 4.00 -3.31 17.23
CA VAL A 155 5.41 -3.65 17.04
C VAL A 155 6.28 -3.09 18.17
N LEU A 156 6.05 -1.85 18.59
CA LEU A 156 6.75 -1.24 19.72
C LEU A 156 6.50 -1.99 21.04
N ASP A 157 5.25 -2.40 21.29
CA ASP A 157 4.89 -3.18 22.48
C ASP A 157 5.59 -4.54 22.51
N ASN A 158 5.70 -5.20 21.33
CA ASN A 158 6.43 -6.44 21.21
C ASN A 158 7.93 -6.24 21.49
N PHE A 159 8.55 -5.20 20.94
CA PHE A 159 9.95 -4.87 21.23
C PHE A 159 10.17 -4.54 22.71
N ALA A 160 9.26 -3.80 23.35
CA ALA A 160 9.35 -3.51 24.77
C ALA A 160 9.27 -4.78 25.63
N ALA A 161 8.45 -5.75 25.24
CA ALA A 161 8.39 -7.05 25.90
C ALA A 161 9.67 -7.88 25.69
N GLN A 162 10.22 -7.92 24.47
CA GLN A 162 11.49 -8.58 24.21
C GLN A 162 12.65 -7.96 25.01
N ASN A 163 12.68 -6.64 25.16
CA ASN A 163 13.70 -5.96 25.97
C ASN A 163 13.59 -6.36 27.45
N ARG A 164 12.37 -6.38 28.02
CA ARG A 164 12.13 -6.85 29.40
C ARG A 164 12.55 -8.31 29.60
N ALA A 165 12.26 -9.16 28.62
CA ALA A 165 12.69 -10.56 28.61
C ALA A 165 14.21 -10.70 28.68
N LEU A 166 14.92 -9.93 27.85
CA LEU A 166 16.37 -9.94 27.80
C LEU A 166 17.00 -9.42 29.10
N GLU A 167 16.44 -8.37 29.69
CA GLU A 167 16.87 -7.85 30.99
C GLU A 167 16.73 -8.88 32.11
N GLU A 168 15.61 -9.60 32.17
CA GLU A 168 15.40 -10.64 33.20
C GLU A 168 16.37 -11.80 33.01
N ILE A 169 16.59 -12.26 31.76
CA ILE A 169 17.59 -13.30 31.45
C ILE A 169 18.99 -12.84 31.88
N TYR A 170 19.37 -11.59 31.59
CA TYR A 170 20.67 -11.05 31.98
C TYR A 170 20.85 -11.02 33.50
N ARG A 171 19.82 -10.62 34.26
CA ARG A 171 19.84 -10.63 35.73
C ARG A 171 20.02 -12.04 36.28
N GLU A 172 19.29 -13.01 35.75
CA GLU A 172 19.42 -14.42 36.17
C GLU A 172 20.81 -14.98 35.86
N LEU A 173 21.39 -14.65 34.70
CA LEU A 173 22.77 -15.03 34.38
C LEU A 173 23.79 -14.45 35.38
N LEU A 174 23.63 -13.19 35.77
CA LEU A 174 24.48 -12.57 36.80
C LEU A 174 24.33 -13.24 38.17
N ALA A 175 23.09 -13.56 38.57
CA ALA A 175 22.80 -14.26 39.82
C ALA A 175 23.40 -15.68 39.82
N LEU A 176 23.39 -16.35 38.67
CA LEU A 176 23.99 -17.67 38.51
C LEU A 176 25.52 -17.59 38.55
N LYS A 177 26.11 -16.59 37.89
CA LYS A 177 27.55 -16.31 37.96
C LYS A 177 28.02 -16.07 39.39
N SER A 178 27.34 -15.19 40.14
CA SER A 178 27.72 -14.89 41.52
C SER A 178 27.58 -16.09 42.45
N LYS A 179 26.62 -16.98 42.18
CA LYS A 179 26.43 -18.21 42.95
C LYS A 179 27.51 -19.25 42.67
N MET A 180 28.02 -19.34 41.44
CA MET A 180 29.18 -20.17 41.12
C MET A 180 30.47 -19.62 41.75
N GLU A 181 30.65 -18.30 41.76
CA GLU A 181 31.83 -17.63 42.34
C GLU A 181 31.90 -17.77 43.88
N ASN A 182 30.78 -18.01 44.57
CA ASN A 182 30.73 -18.26 46.02
C ASN A 182 30.82 -19.77 46.38
N VAL A 183 30.89 -20.66 45.40
CA VAL A 183 30.95 -22.12 45.59
C VAL A 183 32.37 -22.68 45.38
N GLU A 184 33.27 -21.90 44.75
CA GLU A 184 34.73 -22.07 44.84
C GLU A 184 35.29 -21.44 46.13
#